data_AF-A0A3P2RLF1-F1
#
_entry.id   AF-A0A3P2RLF1-F1
#
_cell.length_a   1.000
_cell.length_b   1.000
_cell.length_c   1.000
_cell.angle_alpha   90.00
_cell.angle_beta   90.00
_cell.angle_gamma   90.00
#
_symmetry.space_group_name_H-M   'P 1'
#
loop_
_entity.id
_entity.type
_entity.pdbx_description
1 polymer ?
#
loop_
_entity_poly.entity_id
_entity_poly.type
_entity_poly.pdbx_seq_one_letter_code
_entity_poly.pdbx_strand_id
1 'polypeptide(L)'
;MLISSYNKAGMGDVLVLLTAPQTGATQAEQKGDIVRLANETNETIGYNILNASERLDLGDAVGQIQLDAEQVAILNQALTDAGFTADLEVDTDPKFVVGYVESAEPHPDSDHLQITTTQIGNGETLQIVSGSPNMQAGIKVVVAKVGAMMPSGLVIWPGALRGVDSNGMIVSGRELGLPNAPQQPGALILPEDFDEVGAPFDAKAPKAQALFE
;
A
#
# COMPACT_ATOMS: atom_id res chain seq x y z
N MET A 1 -5.77 4.15 9.58
CA MET A 1 -4.73 3.72 8.62
C MET A 1 -3.91 4.93 8.21
N LEU A 2 -2.58 4.80 8.30
CA LEU A 2 -1.65 5.86 7.93
C LEU A 2 -0.74 5.39 6.80
N ILE A 3 -0.71 6.14 5.71
CA ILE A 3 0.20 5.89 4.59
C ILE A 3 1.15 7.07 4.52
N SER A 4 2.44 6.78 4.69
CA SER A 4 3.49 7.80 4.72
C SER A 4 4.43 7.59 3.54
N SER A 5 4.77 8.66 2.83
CA SER A 5 5.69 8.62 1.70
C SER A 5 6.63 9.80 1.73
N TYR A 6 7.91 9.53 1.48
CA TYR A 6 8.97 10.53 1.44
C TYR A 6 9.89 10.26 0.25
N ASN A 7 10.25 11.33 -0.45
CA ASN A 7 11.21 11.28 -1.53
C ASN A 7 11.88 12.65 -1.70
N LYS A 8 12.94 12.90 -0.93
CA LYS A 8 13.63 14.20 -0.93
C LYS A 8 14.14 14.60 -2.30
N ALA A 9 14.69 13.64 -3.05
CA ALA A 9 15.28 13.88 -4.36
C ALA A 9 14.23 14.17 -5.46
N GLY A 10 13.06 13.53 -5.38
CA GLY A 10 12.01 13.64 -6.40
C GLY A 10 10.90 14.64 -6.08
N MET A 11 10.58 14.85 -4.80
CA MET A 11 9.43 15.65 -4.34
C MET A 11 9.83 16.83 -3.44
N GLY A 12 11.12 16.98 -3.15
CA GLY A 12 11.61 17.92 -2.14
C GLY A 12 11.41 17.39 -0.72
N ASP A 13 11.74 18.21 0.28
CA ASP A 13 11.63 17.84 1.69
C ASP A 13 10.18 17.89 2.18
N VAL A 14 9.35 16.99 1.65
CA VAL A 14 7.92 16.90 1.94
C VAL A 14 7.57 15.47 2.30
N LEU A 15 7.08 15.28 3.53
CA LEU A 15 6.47 14.04 3.96
C LEU A 15 4.98 14.08 3.63
N VAL A 16 4.54 13.17 2.77
CA VAL A 16 3.15 13.01 2.37
C VAL A 16 2.50 11.97 3.28
N LEU A 17 1.43 12.36 3.95
CA LEU A 17 0.61 11.51 4.81
C LEU A 17 -0.78 11.41 4.21
N LEU A 18 -1.26 10.19 3.99
CA LEU A 18 -2.63 9.92 3.54
C LEU A 18 -3.35 9.10 4.62
N THR A 19 -4.55 9.54 4.97
CA THR A 19 -5.41 8.88 5.96
C THR A 19 -6.69 8.34 5.34
N ALA A 20 -7.08 8.84 4.16
CA ALA A 20 -8.26 8.42 3.42
C ALA A 20 -8.06 8.59 1.90
N PRO A 21 -8.82 7.87 1.06
CA PRO A 21 -8.77 8.05 -0.39
C PRO A 21 -9.27 9.43 -0.79
N GLN A 22 -8.68 10.00 -1.84
CA GLN A 22 -9.21 11.22 -2.44
C GLN A 22 -10.47 10.90 -3.26
N THR A 23 -11.58 11.52 -2.90
CA THR A 23 -12.83 11.49 -3.66
C THR A 23 -13.26 12.90 -4.03
N GLY A 24 -13.41 13.19 -5.32
CA GLY A 24 -13.83 14.51 -5.78
C GLY A 24 -12.77 15.61 -5.60
N ALA A 25 -13.24 16.84 -5.39
CA ALA A 25 -12.38 17.99 -5.20
C ALA A 25 -11.67 17.96 -3.84
N THR A 26 -10.43 18.46 -3.82
CA THR A 26 -9.61 18.57 -2.61
C THR A 26 -9.41 20.03 -2.25
N GLN A 27 -9.59 20.33 -0.97
CA GLN A 27 -9.28 21.63 -0.38
C GLN A 27 -7.97 21.51 0.40
N ALA A 28 -7.13 22.54 0.31
CA ALA A 28 -5.86 22.61 1.02
C ALA A 28 -5.87 23.78 2.00
N GLU A 29 -5.52 23.51 3.25
CA GLU A 29 -5.36 24.52 4.30
C GLU A 29 -3.92 24.46 4.82
N GLN A 30 -3.16 25.54 4.64
CA GLN A 30 -1.77 25.60 5.09
C GLN A 30 -1.63 26.44 6.36
N LYS A 31 -0.93 25.89 7.36
CA LYS A 31 -0.50 26.59 8.58
C LYS A 31 0.97 26.30 8.83
N GLY A 32 1.81 27.30 8.58
CA GLY A 32 3.26 27.14 8.60
C GLY A 32 3.69 26.07 7.59
N ASP A 33 4.39 25.04 8.09
CA ASP A 33 4.92 23.93 7.29
C ASP A 33 3.94 22.77 7.12
N ILE A 34 2.70 22.88 7.63
CA ILE A 34 1.72 21.80 7.53
C ILE A 34 0.63 22.23 6.56
N VAL A 35 0.42 21.43 5.52
CA VAL A 35 -0.68 21.57 4.58
C VAL A 35 -1.66 20.42 4.84
N ARG A 36 -2.83 20.73 5.37
CA ARG A 36 -3.94 19.79 5.52
C ARG A 36 -4.67 19.65 4.20
N LEU A 37 -4.92 18.41 3.79
CA LEU A 37 -5.76 18.05 2.65
C LEU A 37 -7.12 17.57 3.18
N ALA A 38 -8.19 18.16 2.67
CA ALA A 38 -9.56 17.79 3.03
C ALA A 38 -10.43 17.55 1.79
N ASN A 39 -11.41 16.67 1.92
CA ASN A 39 -12.42 16.42 0.88
C ASN A 39 -13.49 17.55 0.85
N GLU A 40 -14.51 17.37 0.01
CA GLU A 40 -15.62 18.32 -0.14
C GLU A 40 -16.45 18.53 1.13
N THR A 41 -16.48 17.53 2.04
CA THR A 41 -17.16 17.59 3.34
C THR A 41 -16.27 18.14 4.45
N ASN A 42 -15.07 18.64 4.13
CA ASN A 42 -14.06 19.14 5.05
C ASN A 42 -13.53 18.08 6.03
N GLU A 43 -13.62 16.80 5.67
CA GLU A 43 -12.96 15.72 6.39
C GLU A 43 -11.50 15.62 5.93
N THR A 44 -10.59 15.44 6.88
CA THR A 44 -9.16 15.31 6.57
C THR A 44 -8.90 14.00 5.83
N ILE A 45 -8.22 14.10 4.69
CA ILE A 45 -7.79 12.94 3.90
C ILE A 45 -6.26 12.76 3.89
N GLY A 46 -5.52 13.75 4.39
CA GLY A 46 -4.08 13.68 4.51
C GLY A 46 -3.43 14.99 4.92
N TYR A 47 -2.10 14.96 5.01
CA TYR A 47 -1.26 16.11 5.30
C TYR A 47 0.00 16.06 4.43
N ASN A 48 0.48 17.22 3.99
CA ASN A 48 1.85 17.38 3.53
C ASN A 48 2.63 18.16 4.60
N ILE A 49 3.67 17.55 5.13
CA ILE A 49 4.57 18.16 6.11
C ILE A 49 5.81 18.64 5.35
N LEU A 50 5.91 19.95 5.18
CA LEU A 50 7.06 20.63 4.58
C LEU A 50 8.24 20.63 5.56
N ASN A 51 9.47 20.72 5.04
CA ASN A 51 10.70 20.67 5.83
C ASN A 51 10.68 19.47 6.82
N ALA A 52 10.22 18.32 6.35
CA ALA A 52 9.98 17.15 7.20
C ALA A 52 11.28 16.67 7.86
N SER A 53 12.42 16.81 7.17
CA SER A 53 13.73 16.43 7.70
C SER A 53 14.23 17.29 8.86
N GLU A 54 13.60 18.44 9.13
CA GLU A 54 13.88 19.23 10.34
C GLU A 54 13.19 18.67 11.59
N ARG A 55 12.17 17.82 11.40
CA ARG A 55 11.33 17.24 12.48
C ARG A 55 11.60 15.77 12.71
N LEU A 56 11.87 15.03 11.63
CA LEU A 56 12.05 13.59 11.63
C LEU A 56 13.32 13.21 10.87
N ASP A 57 14.04 12.19 11.35
CA ASP A 57 15.04 11.51 10.53
C ASP A 57 14.34 10.53 9.59
N LEU A 58 14.31 10.89 8.30
CA LEU A 58 13.66 10.12 7.23
C LEU A 58 14.69 9.48 6.27
N GLY A 59 15.99 9.70 6.52
CA GLY A 59 17.08 9.24 5.68
C GLY A 59 16.93 9.57 4.19
N ASP A 60 17.44 8.69 3.34
CA ASP A 60 17.36 8.76 1.87
C ASP A 60 16.16 7.97 1.33
N ALA A 61 15.04 7.95 2.05
CA ALA A 61 13.87 7.18 1.64
C ALA A 61 13.33 7.63 0.26
N VAL A 62 12.84 6.65 -0.50
CA VAL A 62 12.26 6.85 -1.83
C VAL A 62 10.96 6.06 -1.91
N GLY A 63 9.83 6.75 -1.69
CA GLY A 63 8.49 6.19 -1.73
C GLY A 63 7.91 5.96 -0.34
N GLN A 64 7.10 4.92 -0.19
CA GLN A 64 6.44 4.61 1.07
C GLN A 64 7.45 4.28 2.17
N ILE A 65 7.21 4.85 3.35
CA ILE A 65 7.96 4.60 4.58
C ILE A 65 7.01 4.14 5.68
N GLN A 66 7.53 3.36 6.61
CA GLN A 66 6.85 3.10 7.88
C GLN A 66 7.37 4.08 8.92
N LEU A 67 6.44 4.72 9.62
CA LEU A 67 6.77 5.59 10.75
C LEU A 67 6.58 4.80 12.04
N ASP A 68 7.54 4.93 12.95
CA ASP A 68 7.41 4.34 14.28
C ASP A 68 6.50 5.18 15.19
N ALA A 69 6.25 4.67 16.40
CA ALA A 69 5.38 5.32 17.36
C ALA A 69 5.89 6.70 17.83
N GLU A 70 7.21 6.90 17.89
CA GLU A 70 7.81 8.17 18.29
C GLU A 70 7.64 9.21 17.18
N GLN A 71 7.93 8.83 15.93
CA GLN A 71 7.75 9.68 14.76
C GLN A 71 6.28 10.10 14.59
N VAL A 72 5.33 9.17 14.74
CA VAL A 72 3.90 9.50 14.70
C VAL A 72 3.49 10.43 15.84
N ALA A 73 4.04 10.25 17.05
CA ALA A 73 3.77 11.15 18.18
C ALA A 73 4.29 12.58 17.91
N ILE A 74 5.49 12.72 17.33
CA ILE A 74 6.05 14.02 16.92
C ILE A 74 5.13 14.71 15.90
N LEU A 75 4.63 13.96 14.92
CA LEU A 75 3.70 14.50 13.91
C LEU A 75 2.37 14.93 14.53
N ASN A 76 1.77 14.10 15.39
CA ASN A 76 0.54 14.46 16.09
C ASN A 76 0.71 15.72 16.96
N GLN A 77 1.86 15.88 17.62
CA GLN A 77 2.16 17.11 18.36
C GLN A 77 2.25 18.31 17.42
N ALA A 78 2.96 18.20 16.30
CA ALA A 78 3.08 19.29 15.32
C ALA A 78 1.73 19.68 14.70
N LEU A 79 0.86 18.70 14.40
CA LEU A 79 -0.51 18.95 13.95
C LEU A 79 -1.32 19.71 14.99
N THR A 80 -1.23 19.30 16.27
CA THR A 80 -1.91 19.94 17.39
C THR A 80 -1.44 21.39 17.57
N ASP A 81 -0.13 21.64 17.51
CA ASP A 81 0.46 22.97 17.67
C ASP A 81 0.07 23.91 16.52
N ALA A 82 -0.10 23.38 15.31
CA ALA A 82 -0.63 24.11 14.16
C ALA A 82 -2.16 24.33 14.24
N GLY A 83 -2.85 23.75 15.22
CA GLY A 83 -4.30 23.88 15.38
C GLY A 83 -5.11 23.01 14.41
N PHE A 84 -4.57 21.85 14.03
CA PHE A 84 -5.31 20.77 13.37
C PHE A 84 -5.69 19.68 14.38
N THR A 85 -6.67 18.86 14.02
CA THR A 85 -6.97 17.64 14.78
C THR A 85 -5.89 16.61 14.51
N ALA A 86 -5.24 16.12 15.57
CA ALA A 86 -4.21 15.10 15.50
C ALA A 86 -4.81 13.72 15.81
N ASP A 87 -4.92 12.88 14.79
CA ASP A 87 -5.53 11.56 14.84
C ASP A 87 -4.72 10.51 14.05
N LEU A 88 -3.42 10.76 13.82
CA LEU A 88 -2.57 9.81 13.11
C LEU A 88 -2.35 8.57 13.98
N GLU A 89 -2.63 7.40 13.42
CA GLU A 89 -2.44 6.10 14.06
C GLU A 89 -1.19 5.42 13.52
N VAL A 90 -0.42 4.79 14.41
CA VAL A 90 0.76 4.01 14.04
C VAL A 90 0.33 2.77 13.26
N ASP A 91 0.98 2.52 12.13
CA ASP A 91 0.74 1.36 11.28
C ASP A 91 2.09 0.75 10.90
N THR A 92 2.44 -0.35 11.57
CA THR A 92 3.70 -1.07 11.38
C THR A 92 3.51 -2.37 10.60
N ASP A 93 2.29 -2.62 10.13
CA ASP A 93 1.98 -3.85 9.41
C ASP A 93 2.72 -3.87 8.06
N PRO A 94 3.38 -5.00 7.74
CA PRO A 94 3.92 -5.22 6.40
C PRO A 94 2.84 -5.04 5.34
N LYS A 95 3.10 -4.20 4.34
CA LYS A 95 2.12 -3.89 3.29
C LYS A 95 2.16 -4.85 2.11
N PHE A 96 3.29 -5.51 1.92
CA PHE A 96 3.46 -6.60 0.96
C PHE A 96 3.76 -7.87 1.73
N VAL A 97 2.98 -8.91 1.50
CA VAL A 97 3.12 -10.19 2.18
C VAL A 97 2.99 -11.34 1.19
N VAL A 98 3.58 -12.49 1.53
CA VAL A 98 3.34 -13.73 0.82
C VAL A 98 1.94 -14.24 1.17
N GLY A 99 1.09 -14.38 0.16
CA GLY A 99 -0.25 -14.94 0.29
C GLY A 99 -0.36 -16.33 -0.31
N TYR A 100 -1.39 -17.08 0.08
CA TYR A 100 -1.77 -18.35 -0.52
C TYR A 100 -3.23 -18.32 -0.96
N VAL A 101 -3.48 -18.58 -2.24
CA VAL A 101 -4.83 -18.56 -2.81
C VAL A 101 -5.52 -19.88 -2.47
N GLU A 102 -6.45 -19.86 -1.51
CA GLU A 102 -7.20 -21.05 -1.09
C GLU A 102 -8.27 -21.42 -2.11
N SER A 103 -8.98 -20.42 -2.65
CA SER A 103 -10.00 -20.59 -3.68
C SER A 103 -9.94 -19.46 -4.70
N ALA A 104 -10.37 -19.77 -5.92
CA ALA A 104 -10.51 -18.82 -7.01
C ALA A 104 -11.78 -19.17 -7.80
N GLU A 105 -12.78 -18.29 -7.74
CA GLU A 105 -14.09 -18.49 -8.33
C GLU A 105 -14.37 -17.43 -9.39
N PRO A 106 -15.09 -17.74 -10.49
CA PRO A 106 -15.45 -16.75 -11.49
C PRO A 106 -16.31 -15.62 -10.88
N HIS A 107 -16.05 -14.38 -11.29
CA HIS A 107 -16.87 -13.25 -10.87
C HIS A 107 -18.28 -13.32 -11.50
N PRO A 108 -19.37 -13.10 -10.76
CA PRO A 108 -20.74 -13.23 -11.28
C PRO A 108 -21.03 -12.26 -12.43
N ASP A 109 -20.52 -11.03 -12.31
CA ASP A 109 -20.69 -9.96 -13.30
C ASP A 109 -19.48 -9.73 -14.21
N SER A 110 -18.55 -10.68 -14.36
CA SER A 110 -17.43 -10.55 -15.32
C SER A 110 -16.83 -11.90 -15.75
N ASP A 111 -16.52 -12.00 -17.03
CA ASP A 111 -15.85 -13.13 -17.69
C ASP A 111 -14.31 -13.11 -17.57
N HIS A 112 -13.73 -12.04 -17.03
CA HIS A 112 -12.28 -11.84 -16.94
C HIS A 112 -11.77 -11.62 -15.51
N LEU A 113 -12.67 -11.65 -14.52
CA LEU A 113 -12.33 -11.46 -13.12
C LEU A 113 -12.60 -12.75 -12.34
N GLN A 114 -11.77 -12.97 -11.33
CA GLN A 114 -11.93 -14.04 -10.35
C GLN A 114 -12.00 -13.44 -8.95
N ILE A 115 -12.85 -14.01 -8.11
CA ILE A 115 -12.94 -13.72 -6.68
C ILE A 115 -12.08 -14.76 -5.98
N THR A 116 -11.07 -14.30 -5.26
CA THR A 116 -10.13 -15.18 -4.57
C THR A 116 -10.32 -15.07 -3.06
N THR A 117 -10.23 -16.21 -2.38
CA THR A 117 -9.98 -16.24 -0.93
C THR A 117 -8.50 -16.50 -0.73
N THR A 118 -7.78 -15.50 -0.22
CA THR A 118 -6.31 -15.55 -0.11
C THR A 118 -5.90 -15.45 1.35
N GLN A 119 -5.24 -16.48 1.88
CA GLN A 119 -4.64 -16.46 3.20
C GLN A 119 -3.41 -15.55 3.21
N ILE A 120 -3.28 -14.71 4.24
CA ILE A 120 -2.17 -13.75 4.37
C ILE A 120 -1.43 -13.85 5.72
N GLY A 121 -1.56 -15.00 6.39
CA GLY A 121 -0.86 -15.32 7.65
C GLY A 121 -1.75 -15.21 8.88
N ASN A 122 -1.33 -15.80 10.00
CA ASN A 122 -2.00 -15.73 11.31
C ASN A 122 -3.51 -16.09 11.32
N GLY A 123 -3.97 -16.91 10.36
CA GLY A 123 -5.39 -17.25 10.20
C GLY A 123 -6.24 -16.15 9.57
N GLU A 124 -5.63 -15.06 9.10
CA GLU A 124 -6.29 -13.99 8.34
C GLU A 124 -6.40 -14.38 6.86
N THR A 125 -7.59 -14.16 6.30
CA THR A 125 -7.90 -14.34 4.88
C THR A 125 -8.52 -13.08 4.31
N LEU A 126 -8.18 -12.76 3.06
CA LEU A 126 -8.71 -11.63 2.33
C LEU A 126 -9.48 -12.10 1.10
N GLN A 127 -10.65 -11.50 0.88
CA GLN A 127 -11.31 -11.55 -0.41
C GLN A 127 -10.67 -10.53 -1.35
N ILE A 128 -10.13 -11.00 -2.47
CA ILE A 128 -9.49 -10.14 -3.47
C ILE A 128 -10.04 -10.48 -4.85
N VAL A 129 -10.50 -9.47 -5.58
CA VAL A 129 -10.89 -9.61 -6.98
C VAL A 129 -9.65 -9.45 -7.85
N SER A 130 -9.31 -10.47 -8.64
CA SER A 130 -8.14 -10.47 -9.52
C SER A 130 -8.55 -10.69 -10.98
N GLY A 131 -7.96 -9.91 -11.88
CA GLY A 131 -8.08 -10.09 -13.33
C GLY A 131 -6.90 -10.82 -13.97
N SER A 132 -6.03 -11.45 -13.16
CA SER A 132 -4.83 -12.12 -13.66
C SER A 132 -5.21 -13.39 -14.45
N PRO A 133 -4.72 -13.56 -15.69
CA PRO A 133 -5.08 -14.70 -16.54
C PRO A 133 -4.56 -16.04 -16.02
N ASN A 134 -3.54 -16.02 -15.16
CA ASN A 134 -2.93 -17.19 -14.51
C ASN A 134 -3.44 -17.40 -13.06
N MET A 135 -4.52 -16.73 -12.66
CA MET A 135 -5.10 -16.89 -11.32
C MET A 135 -5.77 -18.26 -11.20
N GLN A 136 -5.46 -18.98 -10.10
CA GLN A 136 -6.01 -20.29 -9.76
C GLN A 136 -5.86 -20.54 -8.26
N ALA A 137 -6.58 -21.52 -7.72
CA ALA A 137 -6.37 -21.97 -6.34
C ALA A 137 -5.06 -22.76 -6.20
N GLY A 138 -4.50 -22.81 -4.99
CA GLY A 138 -3.33 -23.62 -4.66
C GLY A 138 -1.98 -22.97 -4.95
N ILE A 139 -1.93 -21.67 -5.22
CA ILE A 139 -0.69 -20.94 -5.56
C ILE A 139 -0.27 -19.99 -4.45
N LYS A 140 1.05 -19.84 -4.27
CA LYS A 140 1.63 -18.72 -3.50
C LYS A 140 1.78 -17.50 -4.37
N VAL A 141 1.43 -16.34 -3.84
CA VAL A 141 1.46 -15.05 -4.55
C VAL A 141 1.96 -13.95 -3.64
N VAL A 142 2.25 -12.77 -4.20
CA VAL A 142 2.45 -11.56 -3.40
C VAL A 142 1.13 -10.79 -3.31
N VAL A 143 0.74 -10.43 -2.09
CA VAL A 143 -0.45 -9.63 -1.80
C VAL A 143 -0.01 -8.25 -1.31
N ALA A 144 -0.46 -7.21 -2.01
CA ALA A 144 -0.46 -5.85 -1.52
C ALA A 144 -1.72 -5.63 -0.68
N LYS A 145 -1.54 -5.48 0.63
CA LYS A 145 -2.62 -5.20 1.59
C LYS A 145 -3.16 -3.80 1.38
N VAL A 146 -4.35 -3.54 1.92
CA VAL A 146 -4.87 -2.16 2.06
C VAL A 146 -3.83 -1.30 2.79
N GLY A 147 -3.57 -0.11 2.23
CA GLY A 147 -2.52 0.80 2.67
C GLY A 147 -1.16 0.61 1.99
N ALA A 148 -1.00 -0.41 1.14
CA ALA A 148 0.20 -0.56 0.33
C ALA A 148 0.28 0.55 -0.73
N MET A 149 1.48 1.10 -0.92
CA MET A 149 1.82 1.97 -2.04
C MET A 149 2.66 1.18 -3.05
N MET A 150 2.14 1.05 -4.25
CA MET A 150 2.84 0.44 -5.38
C MET A 150 4.00 1.33 -5.84
N PRO A 151 5.06 0.78 -6.47
CA PRO A 151 6.14 1.56 -7.06
C PRO A 151 5.69 2.63 -8.08
N SER A 152 4.51 2.46 -8.68
CA SER A 152 3.88 3.46 -9.56
C SER A 152 3.30 4.68 -8.82
N GLY A 153 3.24 4.65 -7.49
CA GLY A 153 2.54 5.63 -6.64
C GLY A 153 1.06 5.29 -6.38
N LEU A 154 0.52 4.23 -6.99
CA LEU A 154 -0.84 3.78 -6.71
C LEU A 154 -0.96 3.30 -5.26
N VAL A 155 -1.96 3.79 -4.55
CA VAL A 155 -2.28 3.33 -3.19
C VAL A 155 -3.44 2.34 -3.22
N ILE A 156 -3.31 1.23 -2.50
CA ILE A 156 -4.34 0.21 -2.34
C ILE A 156 -5.32 0.65 -1.25
N TRP A 157 -6.53 1.00 -1.66
CA TRP A 157 -7.64 1.35 -0.79
C TRP A 157 -8.64 0.19 -0.70
N PRO A 158 -9.41 0.08 0.40
CA PRO A 158 -10.53 -0.85 0.42
C PRO A 158 -11.57 -0.39 -0.61
N GLY A 159 -12.17 -1.33 -1.32
CA GLY A 159 -13.16 -0.99 -2.34
C GLY A 159 -13.94 -2.19 -2.83
N ALA A 160 -14.82 -1.95 -3.79
CA ALA A 160 -15.59 -2.99 -4.46
C ALA A 160 -15.39 -2.89 -5.96
N LEU A 161 -15.19 -4.03 -6.61
CA LEU A 161 -15.11 -4.14 -8.05
C LEU A 161 -16.40 -4.82 -8.54
N ARG A 162 -17.20 -4.11 -9.34
CA ARG A 162 -18.49 -4.60 -9.84
C ARG A 162 -19.41 -5.16 -8.73
N GLY A 163 -19.43 -4.50 -7.58
CA GLY A 163 -20.29 -4.87 -6.44
C GLY A 163 -19.74 -5.96 -5.53
N VAL A 164 -18.54 -6.48 -5.80
CA VAL A 164 -17.85 -7.45 -4.94
C VAL A 164 -16.67 -6.79 -4.25
N ASP A 165 -16.60 -6.92 -2.92
CA ASP A 165 -15.53 -6.34 -2.11
C ASP A 165 -14.15 -6.90 -2.51
N SER A 166 -13.14 -6.05 -2.52
CA SER A 166 -11.74 -6.40 -2.76
C SER A 166 -10.85 -5.69 -1.74
N ASN A 167 -10.29 -6.47 -0.82
CA ASN A 167 -9.56 -5.97 0.34
C ASN A 167 -8.04 -6.06 0.16
N GLY A 168 -7.56 -5.79 -1.04
CA GLY A 168 -6.15 -5.89 -1.41
C GLY A 168 -5.99 -6.08 -2.91
N MET A 169 -4.76 -6.38 -3.29
CA MET A 169 -4.39 -6.63 -4.68
C MET A 169 -3.33 -7.73 -4.74
N ILE A 170 -3.57 -8.74 -5.58
CA ILE A 170 -2.52 -9.70 -5.95
C ILE A 170 -1.69 -9.06 -7.07
N VAL A 171 -0.39 -8.91 -6.83
CA VAL A 171 0.48 -8.09 -7.69
C VAL A 171 1.29 -8.94 -8.68
N SER A 172 1.66 -8.33 -9.80
CA SER A 172 2.60 -8.89 -10.77
C SER A 172 4.05 -8.50 -10.46
N GLY A 173 5.01 -9.27 -10.97
CA GLY A 173 6.43 -8.92 -10.86
C GLY A 173 6.78 -7.60 -11.55
N ARG A 174 6.06 -7.26 -12.63
CA ARG A 174 6.21 -6.00 -13.35
C ARG A 174 5.77 -4.81 -12.49
N GLU A 175 4.64 -4.91 -11.80
CA GLU A 175 4.15 -3.83 -10.92
C GLU A 175 5.09 -3.57 -9.74
N LEU A 176 5.76 -4.62 -9.27
CA LEU A 176 6.80 -4.53 -8.25
C LEU A 176 8.16 -4.06 -8.78
N GLY A 177 8.31 -3.91 -10.10
CA GLY A 177 9.58 -3.51 -10.72
C GLY A 177 10.68 -4.57 -10.61
N LEU A 178 10.32 -5.85 -10.53
CA LEU A 178 11.30 -6.94 -10.48
C LEU A 178 12.06 -7.07 -11.81
N PRO A 179 13.37 -7.32 -11.77
CA PRO A 179 14.18 -7.48 -12.98
C PRO A 179 13.71 -8.69 -13.78
N ASN A 180 13.81 -8.63 -15.12
CA ASN A 180 13.41 -9.69 -16.05
C ASN A 180 11.95 -10.18 -15.94
N ALA A 181 11.10 -9.47 -15.18
CA ALA A 181 9.70 -9.85 -15.04
C ALA A 181 9.00 -9.92 -16.41
N PRO A 182 8.15 -10.94 -16.64
CA PRO A 182 7.37 -11.06 -17.87
C PRO A 182 6.59 -9.78 -18.16
N GLN A 183 6.61 -9.35 -19.42
CA GLN A 183 5.87 -8.16 -19.86
C GLN A 183 4.38 -8.44 -20.09
N GLN A 184 4.00 -9.72 -20.17
CA GLN A 184 2.62 -10.16 -20.30
C GLN A 184 1.86 -10.03 -18.96
N PRO A 185 0.55 -9.79 -18.99
CA PRO A 185 -0.27 -9.75 -17.77
C PRO A 185 -0.23 -11.07 -17.01
N GLY A 186 -0.14 -11.01 -15.68
CA GLY A 186 -0.17 -12.18 -14.81
C GLY A 186 0.26 -11.86 -13.38
N ALA A 187 -0.35 -12.55 -12.42
CA ALA A 187 0.05 -12.50 -11.02
C ALA A 187 1.47 -13.07 -10.86
N LEU A 188 2.22 -12.53 -9.90
CA LEU A 188 3.49 -13.10 -9.47
C LEU A 188 3.20 -14.37 -8.66
N ILE A 189 3.35 -15.52 -9.31
CA ILE A 189 3.29 -16.83 -8.65
C ILE A 189 4.68 -17.12 -8.08
N LEU A 190 4.75 -17.30 -6.77
CA LEU A 190 5.98 -17.59 -6.06
C LEU A 190 6.24 -19.11 -6.02
N PRO A 191 7.51 -19.54 -6.01
CA PRO A 191 7.88 -20.91 -5.68
C PRO A 191 7.29 -21.35 -4.32
N GLU A 192 6.96 -22.63 -4.19
CA GLU A 192 6.40 -23.17 -2.94
C GLU A 192 7.35 -22.99 -1.75
N ASP A 193 8.66 -23.00 -1.98
CA ASP A 193 9.72 -22.85 -0.99
C ASP A 193 10.17 -21.39 -0.78
N PHE A 194 9.49 -20.40 -1.36
CA PHE A 194 9.91 -19.00 -1.30
C PHE A 194 9.93 -18.44 0.14
N ASP A 195 8.79 -18.44 0.82
CA ASP A 195 8.61 -18.10 2.25
C ASP A 195 7.28 -18.67 2.77
N GLU A 196 7.08 -18.60 4.09
CA GLU A 196 5.82 -18.89 4.76
C GLU A 196 4.73 -17.86 4.42
N VAL A 197 3.47 -18.29 4.45
CA VAL A 197 2.31 -17.41 4.22
C VAL A 197 2.22 -16.38 5.35
N GLY A 198 2.12 -15.11 4.97
CA GLY A 198 2.13 -13.95 5.86
C GLY A 198 3.51 -13.35 6.11
N ALA A 199 4.58 -13.97 5.62
CA ALA A 199 5.90 -13.37 5.66
C ALA A 199 5.93 -12.05 4.87
N PRO A 200 6.60 -10.99 5.37
CA PRO A 200 6.82 -9.77 4.61
C PRO A 200 7.54 -10.06 3.29
N PHE A 201 7.04 -9.49 2.20
CA PHE A 201 7.70 -9.55 0.90
C PHE A 201 8.46 -8.23 0.64
N ASP A 202 9.79 -8.32 0.55
CA ASP A 202 10.63 -7.21 0.13
C ASP A 202 11.09 -7.42 -1.31
N ALA A 203 10.58 -6.59 -2.23
CA ALA A 203 10.94 -6.64 -3.64
C ALA A 203 12.44 -6.40 -3.87
N LYS A 204 13.15 -5.71 -2.96
CA LYS A 204 14.58 -5.41 -3.07
C LYS A 204 15.47 -6.53 -2.53
N ALA A 205 14.91 -7.51 -1.81
CA ALA A 205 15.68 -8.60 -1.25
C ALA A 205 16.31 -9.46 -2.37
N PRO A 206 17.53 -10.00 -2.18
CA PRO A 206 18.20 -10.80 -3.20
C PRO A 206 17.35 -11.95 -3.75
N LYS A 207 16.60 -12.64 -2.87
CA LYS A 207 15.69 -13.73 -3.27
C LYS A 207 14.56 -13.27 -4.18
N ALA A 208 14.04 -12.06 -4.00
CA ALA A 208 12.98 -11.50 -4.85
C ALA A 208 13.55 -11.03 -6.19
N GLN A 209 14.75 -10.46 -6.18
CA GLN A 209 15.46 -10.04 -7.40
C GLN A 209 15.84 -11.22 -8.30
N ALA A 210 16.06 -12.41 -7.72
CA ALA A 210 16.39 -13.63 -8.46
C ALA A 210 15.17 -14.43 -9.00
N LEU A 211 13.93 -13.95 -8.81
CA LEU A 211 12.71 -14.71 -9.15
C LEU A 211 12.55 -15.01 -10.66
N PHE A 212 13.22 -14.26 -11.53
CA PHE A 212 13.12 -14.38 -12.98
C PHE A 212 14.48 -14.62 -13.66
N GLU A 213 15.45 -15.14 -12.91
CA GLU A 213 16.77 -15.53 -13.41
C GLU A 213 16.81 -16.96 -13.95
#